data_AF-A0A0V0T5A4-F1
#
_entry.id   AF-A0A0V0T5A4-F1
#
_cell.length_a   1.000
_cell.length_b   1.000
_cell.length_c   1.000
_cell.angle_alpha   90.00
_cell.angle_beta   90.00
_cell.angle_gamma   90.00
#
_symmetry.space_group_name_H-M   'P 1'
#
loop_
_entity.id
_entity.type
_entity.pdbx_description
1 polymer ?
#
loop_
_entity_poly.entity_id
_entity_poly.type
_entity_poly.pdbx_seq_one_letter_code
_entity_poly.pdbx_strand_id
1 'polypeptide(L)'
;MLCIKKGAPESGSARFRDISLNDLLDAGPKLQADLLGILIRFRRYRICLQADIQKMYLQVALHKADRDVCRFLWSEPGENEPPKTYRLTRVCFGLTCSPNLAMQTIRWHAENHQVECSGAISDLLPNMYVDDLVVSCDSVADARRIAKEAPELLRKGGFHLAKWASNSPAAVDEIPAKDLGPRDGSRLWKTLGIFWQRQCDLLTFHTPERVAEFPDTKRGVLKALASCCLAPYTVNAKIIIQLLWQCGVAWDDPLPPETEAQWRPWKEELPDISRIVMEAPLVQVPLTTITRLQLHGFAYASGKAYGTVVYLRLTHSDGRVETRLVAAKSRVKISEELITRSVRSLILVEPAESS
;
A
#
# COMPACT_ATOMS: atom_id res chain seq x y z
N MET A 1 -26.48 4.82 -9.85
CA MET A 1 -25.71 5.80 -10.64
C MET A 1 -24.44 6.13 -9.90
N LEU A 2 -23.37 6.42 -10.63
CA LEU A 2 -22.13 6.93 -10.07
C LEU A 2 -22.28 8.40 -9.66
N CYS A 3 -21.69 8.77 -8.54
CA CYS A 3 -21.57 10.16 -8.12
C CYS A 3 -20.23 10.76 -8.55
N ILE A 4 -20.26 12.06 -8.85
CA ILE A 4 -19.07 12.86 -9.11
C ILE A 4 -18.44 13.28 -7.79
N LYS A 5 -17.13 13.07 -7.64
CA LYS A 5 -16.31 13.70 -6.60
C LYS A 5 -15.14 14.39 -7.28
N LYS A 6 -14.80 15.61 -6.84
CA LYS A 6 -13.67 16.40 -7.37
C LYS A 6 -13.62 16.51 -8.91
N GLY A 7 -14.78 16.59 -9.56
CA GLY A 7 -14.87 16.76 -11.01
C GLY A 7 -14.76 15.47 -11.85
N ALA A 8 -14.73 14.28 -11.23
CA ALA A 8 -14.75 13.00 -11.94
C ALA A 8 -15.80 12.02 -11.35
N PRO A 9 -16.42 11.14 -12.16
CA PRO A 9 -17.31 10.09 -11.67
C PRO A 9 -16.48 9.01 -10.96
N GLU A 10 -16.50 9.05 -9.62
CA GLU A 10 -15.52 8.35 -8.77
C GLU A 10 -16.15 7.58 -7.61
N SER A 11 -17.48 7.48 -7.50
CA SER A 11 -18.09 6.86 -6.31
C SER A 11 -19.33 6.03 -6.63
N GLY A 12 -19.17 4.70 -6.58
CA GLY A 12 -20.27 3.72 -6.60
C GLY A 12 -20.98 3.56 -5.25
N SER A 13 -20.46 4.19 -4.19
CA SER A 13 -20.95 4.03 -2.81
C SER A 13 -22.13 4.94 -2.44
N ALA A 14 -22.59 5.81 -3.35
CA ALA A 14 -23.75 6.64 -3.07
C ALA A 14 -25.02 5.79 -2.98
N ARG A 15 -25.78 5.98 -1.90
CA ARG A 15 -26.97 5.18 -1.62
C ARG A 15 -28.24 5.88 -2.10
N PHE A 16 -29.12 5.11 -2.72
CA PHE A 16 -30.49 5.48 -2.99
C PHE A 16 -31.39 4.34 -2.52
N ARG A 17 -32.34 4.64 -1.62
CA ARG A 17 -33.17 3.62 -0.95
C ARG A 17 -32.30 2.50 -0.32
N ASP A 18 -31.29 2.93 0.43
CA ASP A 18 -30.30 2.08 1.12
C ASP A 18 -29.44 1.14 0.25
N ILE A 19 -29.54 1.22 -1.07
CA ILE A 19 -28.75 0.43 -2.01
C ILE A 19 -27.77 1.34 -2.76
N SER A 20 -26.51 0.94 -2.84
CA SER A 20 -25.50 1.57 -3.70
C SER A 20 -25.16 0.67 -4.89
N LEU A 21 -24.52 1.24 -5.92
CA LEU A 21 -24.07 0.44 -7.07
C LEU A 21 -23.04 -0.62 -6.64
N ASN A 22 -22.18 -0.27 -5.69
CA ASN A 22 -21.16 -1.17 -5.15
C ASN A 22 -21.73 -2.38 -4.42
N ASP A 23 -22.96 -2.29 -3.89
CA ASP A 23 -23.64 -3.43 -3.25
C ASP A 23 -24.14 -4.46 -4.27
N LEU A 24 -24.24 -4.07 -5.55
CA LEU A 24 -24.76 -4.90 -6.65
C LEU A 24 -23.66 -5.41 -7.59
N LEU A 25 -22.42 -4.96 -7.40
CA LEU A 25 -21.28 -5.36 -8.22
C LEU A 25 -20.45 -6.39 -7.47
N ASP A 26 -20.12 -7.49 -8.14
CA ASP A 26 -19.15 -8.45 -7.62
C ASP A 26 -17.75 -7.84 -7.65
N ALA A 27 -17.09 -7.81 -6.49
CA ALA A 27 -15.71 -7.35 -6.35
C ALA A 27 -14.72 -8.21 -7.15
N GLY A 28 -15.07 -9.48 -7.38
CA GLY A 28 -14.15 -10.50 -7.85
C GLY A 28 -13.13 -10.91 -6.79
N PRO A 29 -12.27 -11.90 -7.08
CA PRO A 29 -11.23 -12.35 -6.15
C PRO A 29 -10.20 -11.25 -5.87
N LYS A 30 -9.61 -11.27 -4.68
CA LYS A 30 -8.50 -10.35 -4.33
C LYS A 30 -7.22 -10.80 -5.06
N LEU A 31 -6.71 -9.93 -5.92
CA LEU A 31 -5.51 -10.19 -6.74
C LEU A 31 -4.30 -9.33 -6.35
N GLN A 32 -4.50 -8.39 -5.43
CA GLN A 32 -3.44 -7.54 -4.90
C GLN A 32 -2.38 -8.43 -4.25
N ALA A 33 -1.13 -8.23 -4.63
CA ALA A 33 -0.02 -8.87 -3.94
C ALA A 33 0.07 -8.39 -2.49
N ASP A 34 0.53 -9.27 -1.60
CA ASP A 34 0.76 -8.96 -0.20
C ASP A 34 1.75 -7.79 -0.08
N LEU A 35 1.31 -6.69 0.51
CA LEU A 35 2.06 -5.44 0.57
C LEU A 35 3.33 -5.58 1.39
N LEU A 36 3.32 -6.42 2.45
CA LEU A 36 4.53 -6.75 3.19
C LEU A 36 5.52 -7.51 2.29
N GLY A 37 5.05 -8.49 1.54
CA GLY A 37 5.85 -9.21 0.55
C GLY A 37 6.44 -8.29 -0.52
N ILE A 38 5.68 -7.33 -1.03
CA ILE A 38 6.18 -6.33 -1.99
C ILE A 38 7.25 -5.47 -1.33
N LEU A 39 7.02 -4.98 -0.10
CA LEU A 39 8.00 -4.20 0.64
C LEU A 39 9.30 -4.98 0.87
N ILE A 40 9.22 -6.26 1.25
CA ILE A 40 10.41 -7.11 1.43
C ILE A 40 11.17 -7.30 0.10
N ARG A 41 10.46 -7.50 -1.02
CA ARG A 41 11.07 -7.60 -2.36
C ARG A 41 11.69 -6.29 -2.82
N PHE A 42 11.02 -5.17 -2.60
CA PHE A 42 11.55 -3.83 -2.86
C PHE A 42 12.79 -3.54 -2.03
N ARG A 43 12.83 -4.01 -0.78
CA ARG A 43 13.98 -3.86 0.10
C ARG A 43 15.08 -4.89 -0.16
N ARG A 44 14.95 -5.80 -1.14
CA ARG A 44 15.86 -6.94 -1.23
C ARG A 44 17.28 -6.55 -1.64
N TYR A 45 17.42 -5.63 -2.60
CA TYR A 45 18.69 -5.32 -3.25
C TYR A 45 18.95 -3.82 -3.38
N ARG A 46 20.21 -3.48 -3.68
CA ARG A 46 20.73 -2.10 -3.67
C ARG A 46 20.24 -1.18 -4.77
N ILE A 47 19.75 -1.66 -5.91
CA ILE A 47 19.26 -0.79 -7.00
C ILE A 47 17.74 -0.87 -7.04
N CYS A 48 17.07 0.19 -6.63
CA CYS A 48 15.62 0.22 -6.51
C CYS A 48 15.00 0.99 -7.68
N LEU A 49 13.84 0.53 -8.14
CA LEU A 49 13.01 1.15 -9.17
C LEU A 49 11.60 1.36 -8.66
N GLN A 50 11.01 2.50 -9.01
CA GLN A 50 9.60 2.80 -8.81
C GLN A 50 9.03 3.36 -10.12
N ALA A 51 7.81 2.97 -10.47
CA ALA A 51 7.03 3.56 -11.56
C ALA A 51 5.53 3.44 -11.26
N ASP A 52 4.73 4.28 -11.91
CA ASP A 52 3.26 4.26 -11.81
C ASP A 52 2.65 3.94 -13.18
N ILE A 53 1.57 3.17 -13.23
CA ILE A 53 0.76 3.00 -14.44
C ILE A 53 -0.17 4.20 -14.61
N GLN A 54 0.08 4.98 -15.65
CA GLN A 54 -0.71 6.17 -15.92
C GLN A 54 -2.17 5.82 -16.24
N LYS A 55 -3.08 6.30 -15.41
CA LYS A 55 -4.53 6.14 -15.58
C LYS A 55 -4.93 4.67 -15.76
N MET A 56 -4.36 3.76 -14.96
CA MET A 56 -4.51 2.30 -15.08
C MET A 56 -5.95 1.85 -15.40
N TYR A 57 -6.94 2.26 -14.59
CA TYR A 57 -8.34 1.86 -14.80
C TYR A 57 -8.91 2.31 -16.14
N LEU A 58 -8.58 3.54 -16.56
CA LEU A 58 -9.06 4.11 -17.81
C LEU A 58 -8.39 3.48 -19.05
N GLN A 59 -7.47 2.53 -18.90
CA GLN A 59 -7.00 1.74 -20.05
C GLN A 59 -7.93 0.55 -20.34
N VAL A 60 -8.71 0.09 -19.35
CA VAL A 60 -9.60 -1.07 -19.49
C VAL A 60 -10.98 -0.64 -19.98
N ALA A 61 -11.38 -1.17 -21.14
CA ALA A 61 -12.70 -0.91 -21.70
C ALA A 61 -13.78 -1.71 -20.98
N LEU A 62 -14.92 -1.08 -20.71
CA LEU A 62 -16.12 -1.79 -20.27
C LEU A 62 -16.78 -2.48 -21.46
N HIS A 63 -17.24 -3.71 -21.24
CA HIS A 63 -18.04 -4.43 -22.19
C HIS A 63 -19.30 -3.62 -22.52
N LYS A 64 -19.72 -3.60 -23.80
CA LYS A 64 -20.78 -2.68 -24.27
C LYS A 64 -22.09 -2.85 -23.50
N ALA A 65 -22.43 -4.07 -23.11
CA ALA A 65 -23.64 -4.39 -22.36
C ALA A 65 -23.62 -3.80 -20.93
N ASP A 66 -22.44 -3.63 -20.33
CA ASP A 66 -22.31 -3.21 -18.92
C ASP A 66 -22.18 -1.70 -18.78
N ARG A 67 -21.97 -0.95 -19.87
CA ARG A 67 -21.76 0.51 -19.82
C ARG A 67 -22.94 1.26 -19.20
N ASP A 68 -24.14 0.73 -19.34
CA ASP A 68 -25.36 1.36 -18.81
C ASP A 68 -25.47 1.24 -17.28
N VAL A 69 -24.76 0.30 -16.63
CA VAL A 69 -24.70 0.25 -15.16
C VAL A 69 -23.79 1.36 -14.60
N CYS A 70 -22.83 1.84 -15.40
CA CYS A 70 -21.86 2.88 -15.05
C CYS A 70 -22.29 4.28 -15.53
N ARG A 71 -23.59 4.61 -15.43
CA ARG A 71 -24.12 5.94 -15.73
C ARG A 71 -23.89 6.94 -14.59
N PHE A 72 -23.65 8.20 -14.95
CA PHE A 72 -23.55 9.32 -14.02
C PHE A 72 -24.27 10.55 -14.58
N LEU A 73 -24.66 11.44 -13.67
CA LEU A 73 -25.27 12.73 -13.98
C LEU A 73 -24.21 13.82 -13.85
N TRP A 74 -24.11 14.72 -14.82
CA TRP A 74 -23.18 15.86 -14.81
C TRP A 74 -23.90 17.15 -15.23
N SER A 75 -23.63 18.25 -14.52
CA SER A 75 -24.03 19.62 -14.86
C SER A 75 -22.77 20.49 -14.86
N GLU A 76 -22.68 21.42 -15.81
CA GLU A 76 -21.59 22.41 -15.77
C GLU A 76 -21.76 23.34 -14.55
N PRO A 77 -20.68 23.64 -13.80
CA PRO A 77 -20.75 24.55 -12.68
C PRO A 77 -21.26 25.93 -13.10
N GLY A 78 -22.37 26.38 -12.50
CA GLY A 78 -22.98 27.68 -12.77
C GLY A 78 -24.04 27.68 -13.87
N GLU A 79 -24.28 26.55 -14.55
CA GLU A 79 -25.44 26.40 -15.43
C GLU A 79 -26.68 25.99 -14.62
N ASN A 80 -27.82 26.63 -14.90
CA ASN A 80 -29.14 26.24 -14.37
C ASN A 80 -29.85 25.19 -15.25
N GLU A 81 -29.10 24.45 -16.07
CA GLU A 81 -29.64 23.35 -16.87
C GLU A 81 -29.79 22.07 -16.03
N PRO A 82 -30.82 21.24 -16.32
CA PRO A 82 -30.91 19.92 -15.70
C PRO A 82 -29.68 19.07 -16.04
N PRO A 83 -29.21 18.22 -15.11
CA PRO A 83 -28.01 17.41 -15.33
C PRO A 83 -28.14 16.47 -16.53
N LYS A 84 -27.10 16.46 -17.36
CA LYS A 84 -26.96 15.57 -18.51
C LYS A 84 -26.53 14.18 -18.02
N THR A 85 -27.08 13.13 -18.63
CA THR A 85 -26.73 11.74 -18.31
C THR A 85 -25.60 11.28 -19.23
N TYR A 86 -24.51 10.81 -18.62
CA TYR A 86 -23.38 10.21 -19.31
C TYR A 86 -23.21 8.74 -18.90
N ARG A 87 -22.51 7.97 -19.71
CA ARG A 87 -22.12 6.59 -19.40
C ARG A 87 -20.62 6.42 -19.59
N LEU A 88 -19.98 5.72 -18.67
CA LEU A 88 -18.59 5.36 -18.83
C LEU A 88 -18.43 4.27 -19.88
N THR A 89 -17.36 4.38 -20.67
CA THR A 89 -16.97 3.34 -21.64
C THR A 89 -15.77 2.53 -21.15
N ARG A 90 -15.21 2.90 -20.00
CA ARG A 90 -13.99 2.36 -19.41
C ARG A 90 -14.14 2.23 -17.90
N VAL A 91 -13.34 1.36 -17.30
CA VAL A 91 -13.33 1.15 -15.85
C VAL A 91 -12.92 2.45 -15.16
N CYS A 92 -13.68 2.88 -14.15
CA CYS A 92 -13.40 4.09 -13.38
C CYS A 92 -12.95 3.76 -11.95
N PHE A 93 -12.48 4.77 -11.23
CA PHE A 93 -12.23 4.65 -9.80
C PHE A 93 -13.55 4.52 -9.02
N GLY A 94 -13.49 3.86 -7.86
CA GLY A 94 -14.58 3.85 -6.88
C GLY A 94 -15.71 2.83 -7.11
N LEU A 95 -15.57 1.94 -8.10
CA LEU A 95 -16.33 0.70 -8.15
C LEU A 95 -15.59 -0.41 -7.42
N THR A 96 -16.31 -1.27 -6.69
CA THR A 96 -15.72 -2.40 -5.96
C THR A 96 -14.96 -3.36 -6.88
N CYS A 97 -15.44 -3.56 -8.12
CA CYS A 97 -14.83 -4.45 -9.10
C CYS A 97 -13.63 -3.86 -9.85
N SER A 98 -13.44 -2.54 -9.85
CA SER A 98 -12.41 -1.88 -10.66
C SER A 98 -10.98 -2.37 -10.42
N PRO A 99 -10.52 -2.54 -9.16
CA PRO A 99 -9.20 -3.11 -8.87
C PRO A 99 -9.01 -4.49 -9.51
N ASN A 100 -9.98 -5.38 -9.36
CA ASN A 100 -9.92 -6.72 -9.93
C ASN A 100 -9.83 -6.68 -11.46
N LEU A 101 -10.71 -5.93 -12.11
CA LEU A 101 -10.74 -5.81 -13.57
C LEU A 101 -9.42 -5.30 -14.14
N ALA A 102 -8.84 -4.26 -13.53
CA ALA A 102 -7.55 -3.72 -13.98
C ALA A 102 -6.40 -4.71 -13.77
N MET A 103 -6.29 -5.30 -12.58
CA MET A 103 -5.21 -6.25 -12.27
C MET A 103 -5.31 -7.53 -13.10
N GLN A 104 -6.52 -8.07 -13.32
CA GLN A 104 -6.70 -9.24 -14.20
C GLN A 104 -6.31 -8.93 -15.63
N THR A 105 -6.66 -7.75 -16.14
CA THR A 105 -6.29 -7.36 -17.50
C THR A 105 -4.77 -7.31 -17.65
N ILE A 106 -4.08 -6.71 -16.68
CA ILE A 106 -2.61 -6.65 -16.65
C ILE A 106 -2.00 -8.05 -16.55
N ARG A 107 -2.50 -8.90 -15.64
CA ARG A 107 -2.04 -10.28 -15.49
C ARG A 107 -2.23 -11.09 -16.77
N TRP A 108 -3.41 -11.01 -17.37
CA TRP A 108 -3.72 -11.69 -18.63
C TRP A 108 -2.79 -11.24 -19.76
N HIS A 109 -2.51 -9.94 -19.90
CA HIS A 109 -1.55 -9.46 -20.89
C HIS A 109 -0.12 -9.92 -20.60
N ALA A 110 0.31 -9.87 -19.34
CA ALA A 110 1.63 -10.36 -18.95
C ALA A 110 1.78 -11.85 -19.29
N GLU A 111 0.81 -12.68 -18.92
CA GLU A 111 0.80 -14.13 -19.16
C GLU A 111 0.79 -14.49 -20.65
N ASN A 112 -0.02 -13.81 -21.47
CA ASN A 112 -0.11 -14.10 -22.91
C ASN A 112 1.09 -13.59 -23.72
N HIS A 113 1.90 -12.70 -23.18
CA HIS A 113 3.12 -12.19 -23.84
C HIS A 113 4.42 -12.69 -23.15
N GLN A 114 4.34 -13.79 -22.41
CA GLN A 114 5.46 -14.34 -21.63
C GLN A 114 6.72 -14.65 -22.44
N VAL A 115 6.56 -15.15 -23.66
CA VAL A 115 7.67 -15.59 -24.52
C VAL A 115 8.57 -14.41 -24.93
N GLU A 116 8.01 -13.20 -25.02
CA GLU A 116 8.71 -12.02 -25.52
C GLU A 116 9.44 -11.25 -24.41
N CYS A 117 9.04 -11.42 -23.14
CA CYS A 117 9.55 -10.66 -21.99
C CYS A 117 9.64 -11.51 -20.71
N SER A 118 10.21 -12.72 -20.81
CA SER A 118 10.18 -13.72 -19.72
C SER A 118 10.80 -13.21 -18.41
N GLY A 119 11.89 -12.44 -18.49
CA GLY A 119 12.57 -11.88 -17.33
C GLY A 119 11.78 -10.75 -16.65
N ALA A 120 11.07 -9.92 -17.40
CA ALA A 120 10.29 -8.83 -16.82
C ALA A 120 9.08 -9.32 -16.04
N ILE A 121 8.48 -10.45 -16.42
CA ILE A 121 7.21 -10.92 -15.83
C ILE A 121 7.40 -11.48 -14.43
N SER A 122 8.50 -12.21 -14.19
CA SER A 122 8.86 -12.68 -12.86
C SER A 122 9.08 -11.53 -11.89
N ASP A 123 9.55 -10.38 -12.40
CA ASP A 123 9.78 -9.19 -11.60
C ASP A 123 8.55 -8.28 -11.53
N LEU A 124 7.68 -8.25 -12.54
CA LEU A 124 6.56 -7.32 -12.64
C LEU A 124 5.40 -7.73 -11.73
N LEU A 125 4.78 -8.89 -11.98
CA LEU A 125 3.51 -9.26 -11.32
C LEU A 125 3.60 -9.35 -9.80
N PRO A 126 4.67 -9.94 -9.21
CA PRO A 126 4.79 -9.99 -7.75
C PRO A 126 5.06 -8.62 -7.11
N ASN A 127 5.53 -7.64 -7.86
CA ASN A 127 5.98 -6.35 -7.34
C ASN A 127 5.03 -5.18 -7.68
N MET A 128 3.90 -5.49 -8.30
CA MET A 128 2.84 -4.54 -8.55
C MET A 128 1.86 -4.47 -7.38
N TYR A 129 1.57 -3.25 -6.95
CA TYR A 129 0.48 -2.93 -6.04
C TYR A 129 -0.48 -1.95 -6.71
N VAL A 130 -1.58 -2.47 -7.25
CA VAL A 130 -2.54 -1.66 -8.04
C VAL A 130 -1.81 -0.99 -9.21
N ASP A 131 -1.64 0.33 -9.20
CA ASP A 131 -0.96 1.12 -10.21
C ASP A 131 0.54 1.32 -9.95
N ASP A 132 1.04 1.00 -8.75
CA ASP A 132 2.44 1.18 -8.39
C ASP A 132 3.26 -0.08 -8.71
N LEU A 133 4.41 0.10 -9.37
CA LEU A 133 5.46 -0.90 -9.55
C LEU A 133 6.67 -0.53 -8.70
N VAL A 134 7.12 -1.44 -7.82
CA VAL A 134 8.34 -1.23 -7.04
C VAL A 134 9.24 -2.47 -7.03
N VAL A 135 10.45 -2.35 -7.56
CA VAL A 135 11.37 -3.49 -7.71
C VAL A 135 12.74 -3.13 -7.16
N SER A 136 13.51 -4.12 -6.72
CA SER A 136 14.95 -3.94 -6.49
C SER A 136 15.77 -4.99 -7.22
N CYS A 137 16.99 -4.62 -7.59
CA CYS A 137 17.95 -5.38 -8.38
C CYS A 137 19.35 -5.32 -7.77
N ASP A 138 20.16 -6.36 -8.00
CA ASP A 138 21.55 -6.41 -7.53
C ASP A 138 22.48 -5.51 -8.39
N SER A 139 22.12 -5.29 -9.65
CA SER A 139 22.91 -4.50 -10.59
C SER A 139 22.08 -3.44 -11.32
N VAL A 140 22.78 -2.38 -11.79
CA VAL A 140 22.19 -1.35 -12.65
C VAL A 140 21.76 -1.94 -13.99
N ALA A 141 22.47 -2.96 -14.49
CA ALA A 141 22.12 -3.63 -15.74
C ALA A 141 20.77 -4.34 -15.64
N ASP A 142 20.52 -5.05 -14.54
CA ASP A 142 19.22 -5.70 -14.28
C ASP A 142 18.10 -4.66 -14.14
N ALA A 143 18.38 -3.55 -13.44
CA ALA A 143 17.42 -2.47 -13.29
C ALA A 143 17.06 -1.83 -14.65
N ARG A 144 18.05 -1.53 -15.51
CA ARG A 144 17.82 -1.03 -16.87
C ARG A 144 16.99 -2.01 -17.70
N ARG A 145 17.30 -3.31 -17.61
CA ARG A 145 16.54 -4.36 -18.28
C ARG A 145 15.06 -4.28 -17.91
N ILE A 146 14.74 -4.22 -16.62
CA ILE A 146 13.35 -4.09 -16.14
C ILE A 146 12.72 -2.77 -16.61
N ALA A 147 13.44 -1.66 -16.50
CA ALA A 147 12.97 -0.34 -16.92
C ALA A 147 12.66 -0.27 -18.43
N LYS A 148 13.25 -1.15 -19.24
CA LYS A 148 12.98 -1.30 -20.67
C LYS A 148 11.87 -2.32 -20.98
N GLU A 149 12.00 -3.54 -20.47
CA GLU A 149 11.11 -4.65 -20.82
C GLU A 149 9.71 -4.49 -20.21
N ALA A 150 9.58 -3.92 -19.00
CA ALA A 150 8.28 -3.75 -18.35
C ALA A 150 7.35 -2.79 -19.11
N PRO A 151 7.80 -1.59 -19.56
CA PRO A 151 7.01 -0.75 -20.46
C PRO A 151 6.65 -1.44 -21.78
N GLU A 152 7.59 -2.15 -22.41
CA GLU A 152 7.34 -2.83 -23.68
C GLU A 152 6.21 -3.88 -23.55
N LEU A 153 6.23 -4.65 -22.47
CA LEU A 153 5.20 -5.62 -22.15
C LEU A 153 3.83 -4.95 -21.89
N LEU A 154 3.80 -3.98 -20.97
CA LEU A 154 2.55 -3.33 -20.55
C LEU A 154 1.91 -2.50 -21.66
N ARG A 155 2.72 -1.92 -22.55
CA ARG A 155 2.24 -1.15 -23.72
C ARG A 155 1.38 -1.99 -24.66
N LYS A 156 1.60 -3.31 -24.73
CA LYS A 156 0.76 -4.22 -25.52
C LYS A 156 -0.68 -4.28 -25.02
N GLY A 157 -0.88 -4.09 -23.71
CA GLY A 157 -2.20 -3.95 -23.09
C GLY A 157 -2.72 -2.51 -23.06
N GLY A 158 -2.01 -1.55 -23.68
CA GLY A 158 -2.35 -0.13 -23.63
C GLY A 158 -1.99 0.56 -22.30
N PHE A 159 -1.23 -0.11 -21.43
CA PHE A 159 -0.78 0.45 -20.15
C PHE A 159 0.55 1.18 -20.34
N HIS A 160 0.62 2.43 -19.88
CA HIS A 160 1.83 3.25 -19.96
C HIS A 160 2.44 3.42 -18.57
N LEU A 161 3.68 2.96 -18.39
CA LEU A 161 4.45 3.21 -17.16
C LEU A 161 5.11 4.59 -17.23
N ALA A 162 4.91 5.38 -16.19
CA ALA A 162 5.44 6.74 -16.07
C ALA A 162 5.95 6.99 -14.64
N LYS A 163 6.49 8.19 -14.43
CA LYS A 163 7.08 8.64 -13.15
C LYS A 163 8.17 7.71 -12.62
N TRP A 164 8.99 7.17 -13.53
CA TRP A 164 10.13 6.34 -13.20
C TRP A 164 11.07 7.05 -12.24
N ALA A 165 11.47 6.33 -11.20
CA ALA A 165 12.35 6.82 -10.16
C ALA A 165 13.29 5.71 -9.70
N SER A 166 14.53 6.08 -9.37
CA SER A 166 15.54 5.17 -8.83
C SER A 166 16.44 5.88 -7.83
N ASN A 167 17.10 5.11 -6.96
CA ASN A 167 18.26 5.56 -6.19
C ASN A 167 19.55 5.60 -7.06
N SER A 168 19.54 4.98 -8.24
CA SER A 168 20.63 5.02 -9.20
C SER A 168 20.22 5.75 -10.47
N PRO A 169 20.74 6.96 -10.77
CA PRO A 169 20.42 7.68 -12.00
C PRO A 169 20.73 6.87 -13.27
N ALA A 170 21.76 6.04 -13.22
CA ALA A 170 22.13 5.15 -14.32
C ALA A 170 21.08 4.06 -14.60
N ALA A 171 20.17 3.75 -13.67
CA ALA A 171 19.13 2.75 -13.91
C ALA A 171 17.96 3.27 -14.77
N VAL A 172 17.84 4.59 -14.93
CA VAL A 172 16.70 5.26 -15.60
C VAL A 172 17.16 6.30 -16.63
N ASP A 173 18.42 6.25 -17.05
CA ASP A 173 19.01 7.21 -17.99
C ASP A 173 18.48 7.09 -19.42
N GLU A 174 18.04 5.89 -19.82
CA GLU A 174 17.36 5.64 -21.10
C GLU A 174 15.86 5.98 -21.09
N ILE A 175 15.29 6.33 -19.93
CA ILE A 175 13.86 6.66 -19.81
C ILE A 175 13.60 8.10 -20.30
N PRO A 176 12.58 8.31 -21.16
CA PRO A 176 12.21 9.66 -21.61
C PRO A 176 11.92 10.62 -20.46
N ALA A 177 12.39 11.86 -20.56
CA ALA A 177 12.23 12.86 -19.48
C ALA A 177 10.78 13.10 -19.04
N LYS A 178 9.81 12.95 -19.97
CA LYS A 178 8.37 13.05 -19.68
C LYS A 178 7.83 11.95 -18.76
N ASP A 179 8.53 10.81 -18.73
CA ASP A 179 8.15 9.62 -17.99
C ASP A 179 8.99 9.45 -16.72
N LEU A 180 9.92 10.39 -16.44
CA LEU A 180 10.66 10.44 -15.18
C LEU A 180 9.80 11.10 -14.09
N GLY A 181 9.92 10.58 -12.86
CA GLY A 181 9.34 11.20 -11.67
C GLY A 181 10.15 12.42 -11.22
N PRO A 182 9.66 13.17 -10.22
CA PRO A 182 10.44 14.20 -9.52
C PRO A 182 11.78 13.62 -9.02
N ARG A 183 12.81 14.41 -8.72
CA ARG A 183 14.12 13.90 -8.23
C ARG A 183 14.22 13.81 -6.69
N ASP A 184 13.33 14.51 -6.00
CA ASP A 184 13.30 14.83 -4.59
C ASP A 184 12.46 13.82 -3.78
N GLY A 185 12.94 12.59 -3.64
CA GLY A 185 12.23 11.54 -2.87
C GLY A 185 10.85 11.17 -3.44
N SER A 186 10.30 10.02 -3.09
CA SER A 186 8.94 9.65 -3.52
C SER A 186 8.21 8.99 -2.37
N ARG A 187 6.90 9.26 -2.28
CA ARG A 187 6.04 8.58 -1.32
C ARG A 187 5.85 7.15 -1.83
N LEU A 188 6.39 6.17 -1.11
CA LEU A 188 6.12 4.75 -1.36
C LEU A 188 4.74 4.43 -0.81
N TRP A 189 3.78 4.25 -1.70
CA TRP A 189 2.37 3.99 -1.38
C TRP A 189 1.76 5.03 -0.45
N LYS A 190 0.93 5.91 -1.03
CA LYS A 190 0.25 6.99 -0.30
C LYS A 190 -0.48 6.49 0.96
N THR A 191 -0.99 5.27 0.94
CA THR A 191 -1.81 4.65 1.99
C THR A 191 -1.03 4.19 3.23
N LEU A 192 0.26 3.83 3.11
CA LEU A 192 1.05 3.32 4.25
C LEU A 192 1.89 4.37 4.98
N GLY A 193 1.96 5.58 4.44
CA GLY A 193 2.79 6.65 5.01
C GLY A 193 4.29 6.40 4.91
N ILE A 194 4.74 5.40 4.13
CA ILE A 194 6.15 5.10 3.89
C ILE A 194 6.66 6.07 2.82
N PHE A 195 7.85 6.63 3.05
CA PHE A 195 8.50 7.53 2.11
C PHE A 195 9.91 7.05 1.83
N TRP A 196 10.31 7.12 0.57
CA TRP A 196 11.63 6.71 0.13
C TRP A 196 12.46 7.92 -0.31
N GLN A 197 13.49 8.19 0.47
CA GLN A 197 14.50 9.19 0.21
C GLN A 197 15.58 8.59 -0.70
N ARG A 198 15.37 8.70 -2.01
CA ARG A 198 16.20 8.07 -3.05
C ARG A 198 17.68 8.43 -3.01
N GLN A 199 18.01 9.66 -2.64
CA GLN A 199 19.40 10.14 -2.61
C GLN A 199 20.25 9.44 -1.53
N CYS A 200 19.64 9.17 -0.37
CA CYS A 200 20.30 8.51 0.76
C CYS A 200 19.91 7.02 0.87
N ASP A 201 18.96 6.58 0.05
CA ASP A 201 18.35 5.25 0.03
C ASP A 201 17.72 4.83 1.36
N LEU A 202 16.95 5.74 1.94
CA LEU A 202 16.33 5.60 3.26
C LEU A 202 14.81 5.54 3.17
N LEU A 203 14.20 4.66 3.95
CA LEU A 203 12.79 4.64 4.26
C LEU A 203 12.52 5.46 5.51
N THR A 204 11.57 6.39 5.42
CA THR A 204 11.05 7.16 6.55
C THR A 204 9.51 7.08 6.55
N PHE A 205 8.88 7.62 7.59
CA PHE A 205 7.45 7.57 7.80
C PHE A 205 6.92 8.97 7.99
N HIS A 206 5.87 9.35 7.27
CA HIS A 206 5.24 10.64 7.53
C HIS A 206 4.38 10.59 8.78
N THR A 207 4.48 11.64 9.58
CA THR A 207 3.51 11.92 10.63
C THR A 207 2.11 11.99 10.01
N PRO A 208 1.12 11.28 10.59
CA PRO A 208 -0.25 11.42 10.14
C PRO A 208 -0.71 12.88 10.18
N GLU A 209 -1.49 13.31 9.19
CA GLU A 209 -2.01 14.68 9.20
C GLU A 209 -3.02 14.84 10.33
N ARG A 210 -2.96 15.99 11.02
CA ARG A 210 -3.95 16.42 12.01
C ARG A 210 -4.12 15.43 13.19
N VAL A 211 -3.02 14.79 13.63
CA VAL A 211 -3.03 13.91 14.83
C VAL A 211 -3.64 14.60 16.04
N ALA A 212 -3.33 15.89 16.26
CA ALA A 212 -3.88 16.67 17.36
C ALA A 212 -5.43 16.68 17.37
N GLU A 213 -6.06 16.65 16.19
CA GLU A 213 -7.51 16.67 16.02
C GLU A 213 -8.17 15.30 16.16
N PHE A 214 -7.39 14.23 16.36
CA PHE A 214 -7.99 12.91 16.58
C PHE A 214 -8.78 12.96 17.89
N PRO A 215 -10.08 12.64 17.88
CA PRO A 215 -10.91 12.76 19.08
C PRO A 215 -10.40 11.80 20.15
N ASP A 216 -10.54 12.17 21.42
CA ASP A 216 -10.25 11.28 22.55
C ASP A 216 -11.44 10.32 22.75
N THR A 217 -11.65 9.46 21.74
CA THR A 217 -12.73 8.48 21.63
C THR A 217 -12.22 7.19 21.00
N LYS A 218 -12.99 6.09 21.10
CA LYS A 218 -12.66 4.81 20.44
C LYS A 218 -12.40 4.99 18.94
N ARG A 219 -13.19 5.82 18.27
CA ARG A 219 -13.00 6.17 16.85
C ARG A 219 -11.66 6.87 16.60
N GLY A 220 -11.24 7.78 17.48
CA GLY A 220 -9.96 8.47 17.36
C GLY A 220 -8.76 7.53 17.49
N VAL A 221 -8.82 6.58 18.43
CA VAL A 221 -7.78 5.54 18.57
C VAL A 221 -7.66 4.70 17.29
N LEU A 222 -8.79 4.28 16.70
CA LEU A 222 -8.76 3.54 15.42
C LEU A 222 -8.21 4.38 14.26
N LYS A 223 -8.59 5.66 14.19
CA LYS A 223 -8.08 6.58 13.16
C LYS A 223 -6.56 6.69 13.24
N ALA A 224 -6.01 6.72 14.45
CA ALA A 224 -4.58 6.75 14.69
C ALA A 224 -3.90 5.42 14.37
N LEU A 225 -4.50 4.29 14.78
CA LEU A 225 -4.01 2.96 14.43
C LEU A 225 -3.91 2.77 12.91
N ALA A 226 -4.92 3.22 12.17
CA ALA A 226 -4.96 3.14 10.70
C ALA A 226 -3.91 4.03 10.02
N SER A 227 -3.32 4.98 10.73
CA SER A 227 -2.36 5.94 10.18
C SER A 227 -0.89 5.53 10.33
N CYS A 228 -0.60 4.43 11.01
CA CYS A 228 0.74 3.94 11.27
C CYS A 228 0.85 2.44 10.98
N CYS A 229 1.97 2.02 10.38
CA CYS A 229 2.23 0.60 10.07
C CYS A 229 3.36 -0.02 10.91
N LEU A 230 3.97 0.73 11.83
CA LEU A 230 5.07 0.23 12.66
C LEU A 230 4.57 -0.64 13.80
N ALA A 231 5.08 -1.88 13.88
CA ALA A 231 4.66 -2.87 14.88
C ALA A 231 4.74 -2.37 16.35
N PRO A 232 5.78 -1.61 16.78
CA PRO A 232 5.85 -1.08 18.15
C PRO A 232 4.78 -0.03 18.46
N TYR A 233 4.40 0.79 17.48
CA TYR A 233 3.34 1.80 17.67
C TYR A 233 1.95 1.16 17.61
N THR A 234 1.73 0.30 16.62
CA THR A 234 0.43 -0.32 16.37
C THR A 234 0.02 -1.28 17.49
N VAL A 235 0.96 -1.97 18.16
CA VAL A 235 0.62 -2.89 19.26
C VAL A 235 0.00 -2.14 20.45
N ASN A 236 0.53 -0.97 20.80
CA ASN A 236 0.01 -0.16 21.92
C ASN A 236 -1.40 0.34 21.62
N ALA A 237 -1.63 0.87 20.42
CA ALA A 237 -2.96 1.27 19.99
C ALA A 237 -3.95 0.08 19.95
N LYS A 238 -3.50 -1.11 19.50
CA LYS A 238 -4.34 -2.33 19.53
C LYS A 238 -4.68 -2.77 20.96
N ILE A 239 -3.77 -2.63 21.92
CA ILE A 239 -4.04 -2.91 23.34
C ILE A 239 -5.09 -1.93 23.88
N ILE A 240 -4.96 -0.63 23.61
CA ILE A 240 -5.95 0.39 24.02
C ILE A 240 -7.32 0.06 23.42
N ILE A 241 -7.38 -0.25 22.13
CA ILE A 241 -8.61 -0.66 21.45
C ILE A 241 -9.24 -1.88 22.13
N GLN A 242 -8.44 -2.91 22.45
CA GLN A 242 -8.93 -4.09 23.13
C GLN A 242 -9.57 -3.75 24.49
N LEU A 243 -8.93 -2.91 25.30
CA LEU A 243 -9.48 -2.45 26.58
C LEU A 243 -10.80 -1.71 26.39
N LEU A 244 -10.88 -0.80 25.42
CA LEU A 244 -12.11 -0.05 25.12
C LEU A 244 -13.26 -0.95 24.64
N TRP A 245 -12.97 -2.10 24.03
CA TRP A 245 -13.98 -3.10 23.71
C TRP A 245 -14.47 -3.84 24.95
N GLN A 246 -13.57 -4.24 25.85
CA GLN A 246 -13.92 -4.89 27.11
C GLN A 246 -14.78 -4.00 28.01
N CYS A 247 -14.51 -2.68 28.02
CA CYS A 247 -15.30 -1.71 28.77
C CYS A 247 -16.63 -1.33 28.10
N GLY A 248 -16.96 -1.84 26.92
CA GLY A 248 -18.23 -1.55 26.24
C GLY A 248 -18.41 -0.09 25.76
N VAL A 249 -17.33 0.69 25.64
CA VAL A 249 -17.37 2.12 25.27
C VAL A 249 -17.98 2.30 23.86
N ALA A 250 -18.88 3.26 23.64
CA ALA A 250 -19.37 3.50 22.27
C ALA A 250 -18.29 4.14 21.38
N TRP A 251 -18.57 4.30 20.08
CA TRP A 251 -17.60 4.81 19.11
C TRP A 251 -17.10 6.21 19.42
N ASP A 252 -18.02 7.07 19.87
CA ASP A 252 -17.83 8.51 20.02
C ASP A 252 -17.92 8.97 21.49
N ASP A 253 -18.01 8.03 22.42
CA ASP A 253 -17.95 8.31 23.86
C ASP A 253 -16.53 8.68 24.30
N PRO A 254 -16.38 9.51 25.34
CA PRO A 254 -15.07 9.85 25.90
C PRO A 254 -14.36 8.60 26.44
N LEU A 255 -13.03 8.58 26.33
CA LEU A 255 -12.21 7.49 26.85
C LEU A 255 -12.30 7.42 28.39
N PRO A 256 -12.46 6.23 28.98
CA PRO A 256 -12.29 6.03 30.43
C PRO A 256 -10.90 6.48 30.92
N PRO A 257 -10.77 6.95 32.17
CA PRO A 257 -9.51 7.52 32.70
C PRO A 257 -8.28 6.61 32.51
N GLU A 258 -8.44 5.30 32.71
CA GLU A 258 -7.35 4.33 32.55
C GLU A 258 -6.83 4.24 31.10
N THR A 259 -7.74 4.24 30.13
CA THR A 259 -7.38 4.19 28.70
C THR A 259 -6.93 5.55 28.18
N GLU A 260 -7.48 6.63 28.72
CA GLU A 260 -7.07 8.00 28.39
C GLU A 260 -5.62 8.26 28.82
N ALA A 261 -5.23 7.80 30.01
CA ALA A 261 -3.87 7.89 30.52
C ALA A 261 -2.83 7.13 29.67
N GLN A 262 -3.25 6.08 28.96
CA GLN A 262 -2.40 5.36 27.99
C GLN A 262 -2.43 6.01 26.60
N TRP A 263 -3.58 6.54 26.20
CA TRP A 263 -3.82 7.15 24.89
C TRP A 263 -3.09 8.47 24.71
N ARG A 264 -3.18 9.40 25.67
CA ARG A 264 -2.62 10.75 25.53
C ARG A 264 -1.10 10.73 25.27
N PRO A 265 -0.27 10.02 26.07
CA PRO A 265 1.17 9.95 25.80
C PRO A 265 1.47 9.31 24.44
N TRP A 266 0.80 8.21 24.11
CA TRP A 266 1.00 7.53 22.82
C TRP A 266 0.64 8.43 21.62
N LYS A 267 -0.43 9.23 21.73
CA LYS A 267 -0.86 10.20 20.72
C LYS A 267 0.18 11.32 20.55
N GLU A 268 0.79 11.77 21.65
CA GLU A 268 1.85 12.79 21.64
C GLU A 268 3.17 12.28 21.04
N GLU A 269 3.43 10.97 21.10
CA GLU A 269 4.60 10.31 20.48
C GLU A 269 4.44 10.06 18.97
N LEU A 270 3.21 10.04 18.44
CA LEU A 270 2.97 9.76 17.01
C LEU A 270 3.73 10.67 16.04
N PRO A 271 3.89 11.98 16.28
CA PRO A 271 4.71 12.84 15.43
C PRO A 271 6.16 12.38 15.27
N ASP A 272 6.72 11.71 16.28
CA ASP A 272 8.10 11.23 16.27
C ASP A 272 8.33 10.03 15.34
N ILE A 273 7.27 9.46 14.76
CA ILE A 273 7.40 8.41 13.73
C ILE A 273 8.28 8.85 12.55
N SER A 274 8.31 10.16 12.26
CA SER A 274 9.13 10.75 11.20
C SER A 274 10.63 10.72 11.48
N ARG A 275 11.02 10.54 12.75
CA ARG A 275 12.42 10.36 13.15
C ARG A 275 12.92 8.94 12.91
N ILE A 276 12.00 7.99 12.66
CA ILE A 276 12.36 6.61 12.36
C ILE A 276 12.80 6.54 10.91
N VAL A 277 14.03 6.08 10.75
CA VAL A 277 14.67 5.94 9.46
C VAL A 277 15.24 4.52 9.36
N MET A 278 15.04 3.88 8.23
CA MET A 278 15.58 2.56 7.93
C MET A 278 16.26 2.61 6.58
N GLU A 279 17.30 1.80 6.39
CA GLU A 279 17.82 1.58 5.05
C GLU A 279 16.76 0.84 4.20
N ALA A 280 16.56 1.32 2.97
CA ALA A 280 15.68 0.66 2.02
C ALA A 280 16.23 -0.74 1.68
N PRO A 281 17.42 -0.89 1.09
CA PRO A 281 17.99 -2.19 0.77
C PRO A 281 18.47 -2.97 2.01
N LEU A 282 18.16 -4.26 2.04
CA LEU A 282 18.68 -5.26 2.96
C LEU A 282 20.09 -5.70 2.57
N VAL A 283 20.37 -5.74 1.25
CA VAL A 283 21.70 -6.02 0.71
C VAL A 283 22.18 -4.80 -0.08
N GLN A 284 23.11 -4.03 0.48
CA GLN A 284 23.60 -2.77 -0.09
C GLN A 284 24.79 -2.94 -1.06
N VAL A 285 25.40 -4.12 -1.04
CA VAL A 285 26.57 -4.49 -1.83
C VAL A 285 26.16 -5.51 -2.91
N PRO A 286 26.97 -5.72 -3.95
CA PRO A 286 26.71 -6.81 -4.89
C PRO A 286 26.59 -8.14 -4.15
N LEU A 287 25.61 -8.96 -4.51
CA LEU A 287 25.43 -10.29 -3.92
C LEU A 287 26.69 -11.16 -3.98
N THR A 288 27.52 -10.96 -5.00
CA THR A 288 28.80 -11.68 -5.19
C THR A 288 29.81 -11.44 -4.07
N THR A 289 29.66 -10.37 -3.27
CA THR A 289 30.51 -10.10 -2.11
C THR A 289 29.97 -10.69 -0.81
N ILE A 290 28.81 -11.35 -0.85
CA ILE A 290 28.18 -12.00 0.30
C ILE A 290 28.43 -13.50 0.25
N THR A 291 29.04 -14.04 1.30
CA THR A 291 29.34 -15.48 1.43
C THR A 291 28.21 -16.24 2.11
N ARG A 292 27.41 -15.58 2.96
CA ARG A 292 26.33 -16.22 3.69
C ARG A 292 25.18 -15.25 4.01
N LEU A 293 23.95 -15.74 3.80
CA LEU A 293 22.70 -15.09 4.20
C LEU A 293 21.97 -15.98 5.20
N GLN A 294 21.49 -15.40 6.30
CA GLN A 294 20.70 -16.12 7.30
C GLN A 294 19.53 -15.26 7.78
N LEU A 295 18.37 -15.88 7.95
CA LEU A 295 17.23 -15.25 8.60
C LEU A 295 17.18 -15.69 10.06
N HIS A 296 17.17 -14.72 10.97
CA HIS A 296 17.09 -14.95 12.41
C HIS A 296 15.75 -14.39 12.90
N GLY A 297 14.86 -15.29 13.32
CA GLY A 297 13.56 -14.94 13.88
C GLY A 297 13.62 -14.93 15.41
N PHE A 298 13.10 -13.87 16.02
CA PHE A 298 12.91 -13.77 17.46
C PHE A 298 11.44 -13.55 17.74
N ALA A 299 10.90 -14.25 18.73
CA ALA A 299 9.54 -14.06 19.20
C ALA A 299 9.55 -13.74 20.70
N TYR A 300 8.70 -12.81 21.10
CA TYR A 300 8.50 -12.47 22.49
C TYR A 300 7.01 -12.40 22.78
N ALA A 301 6.59 -12.94 23.92
CA ALA A 301 5.22 -12.90 24.38
C ALA A 301 5.17 -12.31 25.79
N SER A 302 4.28 -11.35 25.97
CA SER A 302 3.90 -10.78 27.26
C SER A 302 2.47 -11.20 27.62
N GLY A 303 2.01 -10.82 28.82
CA GLY A 303 0.62 -11.03 29.21
C GLY A 303 -0.41 -10.33 28.32
N LYS A 304 -0.01 -9.24 27.62
CA LYS A 304 -0.92 -8.39 26.82
C LYS A 304 -0.80 -8.63 25.31
N ALA A 305 0.40 -8.94 24.81
CA ALA A 305 0.68 -9.03 23.39
C ALA A 305 1.89 -9.93 23.11
N TYR A 306 1.98 -10.43 21.89
CA TYR A 306 3.15 -11.12 21.37
C TYR A 306 3.64 -10.43 20.09
N GLY A 307 4.95 -10.47 19.90
CA GLY A 307 5.65 -9.87 18.77
C GLY A 307 6.65 -10.85 18.19
N THR A 308 6.90 -10.70 16.89
CA THR A 308 7.93 -11.43 16.16
C THR A 308 8.70 -10.45 15.30
N VAL A 309 10.02 -10.62 15.29
CA VAL A 309 10.93 -9.83 14.48
C VAL A 309 11.86 -10.76 13.72
N VAL A 310 12.11 -10.44 12.46
CA VAL A 310 13.03 -11.19 11.60
C VAL A 310 14.15 -10.28 11.16
N TYR A 311 15.38 -10.70 11.42
CA TYR A 311 16.60 -10.04 10.96
C TYR A 311 17.27 -10.85 9.86
N LEU A 312 17.82 -10.17 8.88
CA LEU A 312 18.75 -10.73 7.91
C LEU A 312 20.16 -10.53 8.45
N ARG A 313 20.91 -11.62 8.62
CA ARG A 313 22.34 -11.62 8.91
C ARG A 313 23.13 -11.87 7.64
N LEU A 314 24.02 -10.96 7.31
CA LEU A 314 24.90 -10.97 6.13
C LEU A 314 26.31 -11.26 6.59
N THR A 315 27.00 -12.19 5.93
CA THR A 315 28.45 -12.38 6.07
C THR A 315 29.10 -12.02 4.74
N HIS A 316 30.00 -11.04 4.78
CA HIS A 316 30.76 -10.55 3.63
C HIS A 316 31.97 -11.44 3.36
N SER A 317 32.57 -11.33 2.18
CA SER A 317 33.78 -12.06 1.79
C SER A 317 35.02 -11.68 2.60
N ASP A 318 35.06 -10.46 3.15
CA ASP A 318 36.10 -9.98 4.05
C ASP A 318 35.89 -10.42 5.52
N GLY A 319 34.83 -11.19 5.79
CA GLY A 319 34.47 -11.64 7.13
C GLY A 319 33.60 -10.67 7.91
N ARG A 320 33.29 -9.46 7.39
CA ARG A 320 32.37 -8.51 8.05
C ARG A 320 30.99 -9.15 8.21
N VAL A 321 30.35 -8.89 9.34
CA VAL A 321 28.99 -9.37 9.63
C VAL A 321 28.08 -8.19 9.88
N GLU A 322 26.93 -8.19 9.24
CA GLU A 322 25.89 -7.17 9.41
C GLU A 322 24.55 -7.81 9.72
N THR A 323 23.68 -7.05 10.37
CA THR A 323 22.29 -7.46 10.60
C THR A 323 21.34 -6.34 10.20
N ARG A 324 20.24 -6.69 9.54
CA ARG A 324 19.24 -5.74 9.04
C ARG A 324 17.84 -6.23 9.39
N LEU A 325 16.96 -5.33 9.85
CA LEU A 325 15.56 -5.65 10.13
C LEU A 325 14.81 -5.93 8.81
N VAL A 326 14.30 -7.14 8.65
CA VAL A 326 13.48 -7.54 7.48
C VAL A 326 12.03 -7.14 7.71
N ALA A 327 11.44 -7.63 8.80
CA ALA A 327 10.05 -7.39 9.14
C ALA A 327 9.83 -7.55 10.65
N ALA A 328 8.81 -6.85 11.16
CA ALA A 328 8.31 -7.03 12.51
C ALA A 328 6.78 -7.13 12.45
N LYS A 329 6.20 -8.01 13.25
CA LYS A 329 4.76 -8.20 13.37
C LYS A 329 4.38 -8.33 14.84
N SER A 330 3.27 -7.71 15.22
CA SER A 330 2.75 -7.74 16.59
C SER A 330 1.27 -8.10 16.58
N ARG A 331 0.84 -8.79 17.62
CA ARG A 331 -0.56 -9.17 17.86
C ARG A 331 -0.87 -9.07 19.34
N VAL A 332 -2.07 -8.60 19.64
CA VAL A 332 -2.57 -8.55 21.01
C VAL A 332 -3.09 -9.93 21.39
N LYS A 333 -2.90 -10.31 22.66
CA LYS A 333 -3.43 -11.57 23.20
C LYS A 333 -4.96 -11.49 23.18
N ILE A 334 -5.63 -12.48 22.61
CA ILE A 334 -7.11 -12.51 22.58
C ILE A 334 -7.61 -12.75 24.02
N SER A 335 -8.54 -11.92 24.51
CA SER A 335 -9.27 -12.22 25.75
C SER A 335 -10.48 -13.10 25.43
N GLU A 336 -10.77 -14.07 26.30
CA GLU A 336 -11.89 -15.00 26.13
C GLU A 336 -13.26 -14.29 26.12
N GLU A 337 -13.37 -13.13 26.76
CA GLU A 337 -14.58 -12.30 26.78
C GLU A 337 -14.91 -11.61 25.44
N LEU A 338 -13.93 -11.51 24.51
CA LEU A 338 -14.08 -10.77 23.24
C LEU A 338 -14.38 -11.67 22.02
N ILE A 339 -14.87 -12.90 22.21
CA ILE A 339 -15.12 -13.88 21.12
C ILE A 339 -16.41 -13.55 20.34
N THR A 340 -16.49 -12.34 19.77
CA THR A 340 -17.46 -12.03 18.69
C THR A 340 -16.71 -11.81 17.36
N ARG A 341 -17.26 -12.34 16.26
CA ARG A 341 -16.62 -12.33 14.92
C ARG A 341 -16.20 -10.93 14.45
N SER A 342 -16.97 -9.89 14.79
CA SER A 342 -16.70 -8.50 14.41
C SER A 342 -15.53 -7.85 15.17
N VAL A 343 -15.24 -8.28 16.41
CA VAL A 343 -14.13 -7.75 17.21
C VAL A 343 -12.81 -8.44 16.84
N ARG A 344 -12.87 -9.73 16.44
CA ARG A 344 -11.71 -10.44 15.90
C ARG A 344 -11.14 -9.77 14.66
N SER A 345 -11.95 -9.39 13.68
CA SER A 345 -11.45 -8.73 12.46
C SER A 345 -10.82 -7.37 12.76
N LEU A 346 -11.38 -6.58 13.69
CA LEU A 346 -10.91 -5.25 14.09
C LEU A 346 -9.61 -5.26 14.91
N ILE A 347 -9.44 -6.20 15.86
CA ILE A 347 -8.19 -6.36 16.63
C ILE A 347 -7.07 -6.95 15.76
N LEU A 348 -7.45 -7.75 14.76
CA LEU A 348 -6.53 -8.30 13.76
C LEU A 348 -6.22 -7.33 12.62
N VAL A 349 -6.81 -6.12 12.56
CA VAL A 349 -6.58 -5.16 11.47
C VAL A 349 -5.08 -4.95 11.30
N GLU A 350 -4.59 -5.45 10.18
CA GLU A 350 -3.29 -5.13 9.63
C GLU A 350 -3.46 -3.75 8.96
N PRO A 351 -2.60 -2.77 9.27
CA PRO A 351 -2.61 -1.53 8.50
C PRO A 351 -2.30 -1.91 7.05
N ALA A 352 -3.30 -1.72 6.17
CA ALA A 352 -3.42 -2.14 4.77
C ALA A 352 -4.04 -3.52 4.44
N GLU A 353 -4.84 -4.10 5.34
CA GLU A 353 -5.81 -5.13 4.95
C GLU A 353 -7.22 -4.74 5.41
N SER A 354 -7.93 -3.97 4.59
CA SER A 354 -9.41 -3.92 4.67
C SER A 354 -9.97 -4.99 3.72
N SER A 355 -10.50 -6.04 4.35
CA SER A 355 -11.34 -7.15 3.86
C SER A 355 -11.80 -7.10 2.40
#